data_AF-T1B2L9-F1
#
_entry.id   AF-T1B2L9-F1
#
_cell.length_a   1.000
_cell.length_b   1.000
_cell.length_c   1.000
_cell.angle_alpha   90.00
_cell.angle_beta   90.00
_cell.angle_gamma   90.00
#
_symmetry.space_group_name_H-M   'P 1'
#
loop_
_entity.id
_entity.type
_entity.pdbx_description
1 polymer ?
#
loop_
_entity_poly.entity_id
_entity_poly.type
_entity_poly.pdbx_seq_one_letter_code
_entity_poly.pdbx_strand_id
1 'polypeptide(L)'
;MLRPAGHAGYKRPRLANVAAYALRKVDRVAGSLGQPVGLATYRPLDSSGEDFLPEMLGMIGIPIEMYPHWPHAKTVFLTEAARQDPHIVQEIAAHLRAGDHVIITSGLLRALQNHGFGQISAMRVTHSIVAPTRYVAGFGFGAGTYIGRSRPILFPLIHFFT
;
A
#
# COMPACT_ATOMS: atom_id res chain seq x y z
N MET A 1 -26.06 -46.18 -21.43
CA MET A 1 -24.71 -46.72 -21.77
C MET A 1 -23.93 -45.55 -22.37
N LEU A 2 -22.79 -45.06 -21.89
CA LEU A 2 -21.67 -45.63 -21.15
C LEU A 2 -21.48 -44.98 -19.78
N ARG A 3 -21.13 -45.81 -18.80
CA ARG A 3 -20.70 -45.43 -17.44
C ARG A 3 -19.17 -45.32 -17.50
N PRO A 4 -18.53 -44.19 -17.14
CA PRO A 4 -17.07 -44.11 -17.20
C PRO A 4 -16.47 -45.07 -16.17
N ALA A 5 -15.53 -45.89 -16.63
CA ALA A 5 -14.88 -46.92 -15.85
C ALA A 5 -14.15 -46.30 -14.64
N GLY A 6 -14.51 -46.78 -13.45
CA GLY A 6 -13.86 -46.44 -12.20
C GLY A 6 -12.39 -46.85 -12.23
N HIS A 7 -11.51 -45.87 -12.06
CA HIS A 7 -10.09 -46.14 -11.88
C HIS A 7 -9.83 -46.54 -10.43
N ALA A 8 -9.15 -47.66 -10.25
CA ALA A 8 -8.79 -48.27 -8.98
C ALA A 8 -8.03 -47.29 -8.06
N GLY A 9 -8.26 -47.46 -6.75
CA GLY A 9 -7.97 -46.52 -5.68
C GLY A 9 -6.53 -46.01 -5.61
N TYR A 10 -6.38 -44.69 -5.67
CA TYR A 10 -5.25 -44.01 -5.06
C TYR A 10 -5.53 -43.88 -3.56
N LYS A 11 -4.77 -44.60 -2.73
CA LYS A 11 -4.85 -44.58 -1.25
C LYS A 11 -4.40 -43.25 -0.62
N ARG A 12 -4.17 -42.20 -1.42
CA ARG A 12 -3.69 -40.88 -1.01
C ARG A 12 -4.50 -39.80 -1.75
N PRO A 13 -4.91 -38.70 -1.08
CA PRO A 13 -5.62 -37.61 -1.75
C PRO A 13 -4.73 -36.99 -2.83
N ARG A 14 -5.27 -36.87 -4.05
CA ARG A 14 -4.62 -36.13 -5.14
C ARG A 14 -4.67 -34.63 -4.83
N LEU A 15 -3.72 -33.85 -5.35
CA LEU A 15 -3.69 -32.38 -5.20
C LEU A 15 -5.04 -31.74 -5.57
N ALA A 16 -5.70 -32.23 -6.62
CA ALA A 16 -7.03 -31.78 -7.03
C ALA A 16 -8.10 -31.99 -5.95
N ASN A 17 -8.05 -33.09 -5.19
CA ASN A 17 -9.02 -33.36 -4.11
C ASN A 17 -8.80 -32.40 -2.93
N VAL A 18 -7.55 -32.09 -2.62
CA VAL A 18 -7.18 -31.13 -1.55
C VAL A 18 -7.59 -29.72 -1.94
N ALA A 19 -7.27 -29.28 -3.17
CA ALA A 19 -7.68 -27.99 -3.70
C ALA A 19 -9.22 -27.85 -3.71
N ALA A 20 -9.94 -28.86 -4.20
CA ALA A 20 -11.39 -28.85 -4.23
C ALA A 20 -12.00 -28.77 -2.82
N TYR A 21 -11.41 -29.44 -1.83
CA TYR A 21 -11.83 -29.34 -0.44
C TYR A 21 -11.60 -27.94 0.14
N ALA A 22 -10.43 -27.33 -0.12
CA ALA A 22 -10.12 -25.97 0.32
C ALA A 22 -11.07 -24.94 -0.31
N LEU A 23 -11.28 -25.00 -1.62
CA LEU A 23 -12.19 -24.10 -2.33
C LEU A 23 -13.64 -24.23 -1.81
N ARG A 24 -14.14 -25.45 -1.55
CA ARG A 24 -15.47 -25.65 -0.93
C ARG A 24 -15.60 -25.08 0.47
N LYS A 25 -14.51 -24.88 1.21
CA LYS A 25 -14.57 -24.18 2.50
C LYS A 25 -14.71 -22.68 2.30
N VAL A 26 -13.95 -22.11 1.37
CA VAL A 26 -14.01 -20.69 1.02
C VAL A 26 -15.37 -20.34 0.43
N ASP A 27 -15.91 -21.17 -0.46
CA ASP A 27 -17.20 -20.98 -1.14
C ASP A 27 -18.36 -20.75 -0.15
N ARG A 28 -18.38 -21.46 0.99
CA ARG A 28 -19.40 -21.29 2.03
C ARG A 28 -19.43 -19.90 2.68
N VAL A 29 -18.30 -19.20 2.67
CA VAL A 29 -18.15 -17.88 3.32
C VAL A 29 -18.01 -16.76 2.30
N ALA A 30 -17.68 -17.07 1.05
CA ALA A 30 -17.43 -16.10 -0.01
C ALA A 30 -18.64 -15.18 -0.24
N GLY A 31 -19.87 -15.72 -0.22
CA GLY A 31 -21.10 -14.94 -0.34
C GLY A 31 -21.41 -14.03 0.86
N SER A 32 -20.76 -14.25 2.00
CA SER A 32 -20.88 -13.40 3.20
C SER A 32 -19.84 -12.29 3.23
N LEU A 33 -18.87 -12.29 2.30
CA LEU A 33 -17.94 -11.19 2.13
C LEU A 33 -18.71 -9.99 1.56
N GLY A 34 -18.55 -8.81 2.16
CA GLY A 34 -19.13 -7.57 1.64
C GLY A 34 -18.43 -7.09 0.38
N GLN A 35 -18.24 -5.78 0.26
CA GLN A 35 -17.36 -5.19 -0.77
C GLN A 35 -16.02 -4.85 -0.12
N PRO A 36 -15.04 -5.78 -0.09
CA PRO A 36 -13.71 -5.45 0.39
C PRO A 36 -13.12 -4.37 -0.52
N VAL A 37 -12.63 -3.29 0.09
CA VAL A 37 -11.96 -2.20 -0.61
C VAL A 37 -10.50 -2.23 -0.20
N GLY A 38 -9.60 -2.41 -1.16
CA GLY A 38 -8.17 -2.27 -0.93
C GLY A 38 -7.73 -0.80 -0.87
N LEU A 39 -6.55 -0.57 -0.31
CA LEU A 39 -5.85 0.69 -0.46
C LEU A 39 -5.35 0.78 -1.91
N ALA A 40 -5.87 1.75 -2.66
CA ALA A 40 -5.46 1.99 -4.03
C ALA A 40 -4.00 2.47 -4.05
N THR A 41 -3.17 1.85 -4.89
CA THR A 41 -1.82 2.29 -5.20
C THR A 41 -1.69 2.55 -6.69
N TYR A 42 -1.13 3.70 -7.05
CA TYR A 42 -0.88 4.05 -8.44
C TYR A 42 0.57 3.72 -8.80
N ARG A 43 0.76 2.95 -9.87
CA ARG A 43 2.07 2.60 -10.43
C ARG A 43 2.04 2.80 -11.95
N PRO A 44 2.66 3.86 -12.49
CA PRO A 44 2.75 4.05 -13.93
C PRO A 44 3.35 2.82 -14.63
N LEU A 45 2.98 2.57 -15.89
CA LEU A 45 3.60 1.51 -16.69
C LEU A 45 5.11 1.73 -16.80
N ASP A 46 5.87 0.63 -16.80
CA ASP A 46 7.35 0.63 -16.88
C ASP A 46 8.04 1.50 -15.81
N SER A 47 7.41 1.65 -14.63
CA SER A 47 7.97 2.37 -13.49
C SER A 47 8.67 1.47 -12.48
N SER A 48 9.63 2.05 -11.76
CA SER A 48 10.39 1.42 -10.69
C SER A 48 10.66 2.36 -9.52
N GLY A 49 10.72 1.81 -8.32
CA GLY A 49 10.99 2.56 -7.10
C GLY A 49 10.18 2.01 -5.93
N GLU A 50 10.87 1.47 -4.93
CA GLU A 50 10.27 0.78 -3.78
C GLU A 50 9.37 -0.39 -4.24
N ASP A 51 9.85 -1.17 -5.21
CA ASP A 51 9.07 -2.11 -6.01
C ASP A 51 8.38 -3.24 -5.23
N PHE A 52 8.87 -3.56 -4.03
CA PHE A 52 8.35 -4.62 -3.17
C PHE A 52 7.48 -4.11 -2.02
N LEU A 53 7.38 -2.78 -1.85
CA LEU A 53 6.66 -2.19 -0.73
C LEU A 53 5.15 -2.51 -0.78
N PRO A 54 4.46 -2.39 -1.94
CA PRO A 54 3.06 -2.82 -2.05
C PRO A 54 2.83 -4.29 -1.64
N GLU A 55 3.71 -5.20 -2.07
CA GLU A 55 3.63 -6.63 -1.77
C GLU A 55 3.88 -6.90 -0.29
N MET A 56 4.87 -6.21 0.30
CA MET A 56 5.15 -6.26 1.74
C MET A 56 3.94 -5.81 2.56
N LEU A 57 3.27 -4.71 2.18
CA LEU A 57 2.05 -4.25 2.83
C LEU A 57 0.93 -5.29 2.71
N GLY A 58 0.79 -5.91 1.54
CA GLY A 58 -0.10 -7.06 1.31
C GLY A 58 0.17 -8.22 2.27
N MET A 59 1.44 -8.60 2.44
CA MET A 59 1.84 -9.71 3.32
C MET A 59 1.56 -9.43 4.80
N ILE A 60 1.60 -8.17 5.25
CA ILE A 60 1.27 -7.81 6.64
C ILE A 60 -0.24 -7.56 6.86
N GLY A 61 -1.06 -7.83 5.84
CA GLY A 61 -2.52 -7.81 5.94
C GLY A 61 -3.19 -6.50 5.51
N ILE A 62 -2.48 -5.60 4.84
CA ILE A 62 -3.09 -4.42 4.22
C ILE A 62 -3.45 -4.79 2.78
N PRO A 63 -4.73 -4.90 2.41
CA PRO A 63 -5.11 -5.21 1.03
C PRO A 63 -4.69 -4.03 0.13
N ILE A 64 -3.76 -4.27 -0.79
CA ILE A 64 -3.31 -3.28 -1.77
C ILE A 64 -3.93 -3.60 -3.13
N GLU A 65 -4.48 -2.58 -3.79
CA GLU A 65 -4.97 -2.68 -5.17
C GLU A 65 -4.13 -1.80 -6.07
N MET A 66 -3.41 -2.39 -7.03
CA MET A 66 -2.48 -1.68 -7.90
C MET A 66 -3.15 -1.27 -9.21
N TYR A 67 -3.00 0.01 -9.57
CA TYR A 67 -3.58 0.60 -10.76
C TYR A 67 -2.49 1.19 -11.69
N PRO A 68 -2.52 0.89 -13.00
CA PRO A 68 -1.61 1.47 -13.99
C PRO A 68 -1.99 2.89 -14.43
N HIS A 69 -3.22 3.30 -14.12
CA HIS A 69 -3.78 4.63 -14.35
C HIS A 69 -4.24 5.23 -13.02
N TRP A 70 -4.40 6.55 -12.95
CA TRP A 70 -4.83 7.20 -11.72
C TRP A 70 -6.18 6.63 -11.24
N PRO A 71 -6.28 6.10 -10.00
CA PRO A 71 -7.48 5.41 -9.55
C PRO A 71 -8.55 6.38 -9.02
N HIS A 72 -9.82 6.00 -9.21
CA HIS A 72 -10.95 6.65 -8.56
C HIS A 72 -11.13 6.09 -7.14
N ALA A 73 -10.32 6.55 -6.19
CA ALA A 73 -10.36 6.12 -4.80
C ALA A 73 -10.31 7.32 -3.85
N LYS A 74 -10.85 7.19 -2.63
CA LYS A 74 -10.77 8.25 -1.61
C LYS A 74 -9.38 8.44 -1.02
N THR A 75 -8.60 7.36 -0.99
CA THR A 75 -7.23 7.38 -0.49
C THR A 75 -6.34 6.66 -1.49
N VAL A 76 -5.27 7.33 -1.90
CA VAL A 76 -4.24 6.79 -2.78
C VAL A 76 -2.90 6.70 -2.04
N PHE A 77 -2.27 5.54 -2.15
CA PHE A 77 -0.89 5.31 -1.72
C PHE A 77 0.06 5.42 -2.91
N LEU A 78 1.15 6.17 -2.76
CA LEU A 78 2.13 6.39 -3.81
C LEU A 78 3.52 6.06 -3.29
N THR A 79 4.19 5.16 -4.01
CA THR A 79 5.62 4.86 -3.80
C THR A 79 6.49 5.73 -4.69
N GLU A 80 7.81 5.60 -4.56
CA GLU A 80 8.77 6.28 -5.44
C GLU A 80 8.51 6.02 -6.93
N ALA A 81 7.96 4.86 -7.30
CA ALA A 81 7.58 4.53 -8.68
C ALA A 81 6.55 5.48 -9.32
N ALA A 82 5.83 6.28 -8.53
CA ALA A 82 4.93 7.29 -9.09
C ALA A 82 5.69 8.47 -9.72
N ARG A 83 7.00 8.64 -9.44
CA ARG A 83 7.83 9.73 -10.01
C ARG A 83 7.99 9.66 -11.54
N GLN A 84 7.73 8.50 -12.13
CA GLN A 84 7.80 8.28 -13.58
C GLN A 84 6.66 8.99 -14.32
N ASP A 85 5.55 9.30 -13.65
CA ASP A 85 4.51 10.11 -14.23
C ASP A 85 4.91 11.59 -14.20
N PRO A 86 5.12 12.25 -15.35
CA PRO A 86 5.47 13.66 -15.40
C PRO A 86 4.37 14.57 -14.84
N HIS A 87 3.14 14.07 -14.72
CA HIS A 87 1.99 14.78 -14.20
C HIS A 87 1.68 14.47 -12.73
N ILE A 88 2.49 13.66 -12.05
CA ILE A 88 2.20 13.16 -10.71
C ILE A 88 1.90 14.26 -9.69
N VAL A 89 2.60 15.39 -9.76
CA VAL A 89 2.38 16.52 -8.85
C VAL A 89 1.00 17.16 -9.11
N GLN A 90 0.57 17.25 -10.37
CA GLN A 90 -0.76 17.76 -10.70
C GLN A 90 -1.86 16.79 -10.24
N GLU A 91 -1.66 15.48 -10.44
CA GLU A 91 -2.60 14.45 -9.99
C GLU A 91 -2.78 14.48 -8.46
N ILE A 92 -1.67 14.52 -7.70
CA ILE A 92 -1.72 14.65 -6.23
C ILE A 92 -2.47 15.92 -5.82
N ALA A 93 -2.15 17.06 -6.44
CA ALA A 93 -2.80 18.33 -6.10
C ALA A 93 -4.29 18.32 -6.41
N ALA A 94 -4.71 17.75 -7.55
CA ALA A 94 -6.10 17.61 -7.94
C ALA A 94 -6.87 16.72 -6.94
N HIS A 95 -6.29 15.58 -6.58
CA HIS A 95 -6.88 14.64 -5.62
C HIS A 95 -7.10 15.28 -4.23
N LEU A 96 -6.08 15.97 -3.72
CA LEU A 96 -6.19 16.67 -2.43
C LEU A 96 -7.22 17.81 -2.47
N ARG A 97 -7.32 18.55 -3.59
CA ARG A 97 -8.35 19.61 -3.76
C ARG A 97 -9.77 19.06 -3.84
N ALA A 98 -9.94 17.81 -4.27
CA ALA A 98 -11.23 17.12 -4.23
C ALA A 98 -11.67 16.74 -2.80
N GLY A 99 -10.80 16.94 -1.79
CA GLY A 99 -11.05 16.55 -0.41
C GLY A 99 -10.62 15.11 -0.08
N ASP A 100 -9.94 14.46 -1.01
CA ASP A 100 -9.43 13.09 -0.87
C ASP A 100 -8.03 13.07 -0.23
N HIS A 101 -7.50 11.87 0.00
CA HIS A 101 -6.28 11.66 0.77
C HIS A 101 -5.17 11.03 -0.06
N VAL A 102 -3.94 11.53 0.13
CA VAL A 102 -2.75 10.97 -0.50
C VAL A 102 -1.74 10.58 0.57
N ILE A 103 -1.28 9.33 0.52
CA ILE A 103 -0.18 8.79 1.33
C ILE A 103 1.01 8.64 0.40
N ILE A 104 2.13 9.28 0.71
CA ILE A 104 3.36 9.18 -0.07
C ILE A 104 4.49 8.59 0.76
N THR A 105 5.39 7.87 0.11
CA THR A 105 6.65 7.45 0.74
C THR A 105 7.65 8.62 0.79
N SER A 106 8.62 8.50 1.69
CA SER A 106 9.77 9.42 1.70
C SER A 106 10.62 9.30 0.42
N GLY A 107 10.62 8.14 -0.26
CA GLY A 107 11.22 7.96 -1.57
C GLY A 107 10.61 8.89 -2.62
N LEU A 108 9.28 8.88 -2.71
CA LEU A 108 8.57 9.77 -3.62
C LEU A 108 8.74 11.24 -3.24
N LEU A 109 8.63 11.59 -1.95
CA LEU A 109 8.84 12.97 -1.51
C LEU A 109 10.21 13.49 -1.92
N ARG A 110 11.27 12.69 -1.72
CA ARG A 110 12.63 13.04 -2.14
C ARG A 110 12.74 13.22 -3.66
N ALA A 111 12.07 12.38 -4.44
CA ALA A 111 12.06 12.50 -5.90
C ALA A 111 11.31 13.75 -6.39
N LEU A 112 10.32 14.23 -5.65
CA LEU A 112 9.46 15.35 -6.08
C LEU A 112 9.79 16.70 -5.44
N GLN A 113 10.56 16.75 -4.34
CA GLN A 113 10.77 17.99 -3.58
C GLN A 113 11.40 19.14 -4.38
N ASN A 114 12.19 18.81 -5.42
CA ASN A 114 12.79 19.79 -6.35
C ASN A 114 12.03 19.91 -7.67
N HIS A 115 10.87 19.26 -7.78
CA HIS A 115 10.06 19.14 -9.01
C HIS A 115 8.63 19.64 -8.78
N GLY A 116 8.46 20.70 -7.97
CA GLY A 116 7.17 21.38 -7.80
C GLY A 116 6.32 20.88 -6.63
N PHE A 117 6.74 19.87 -5.87
CA PHE A 117 5.98 19.40 -4.70
C PHE A 117 5.74 20.49 -3.64
N GLY A 118 6.62 21.50 -3.58
CA GLY A 118 6.48 22.68 -2.72
C GLY A 118 5.17 23.46 -2.89
N GLN A 119 4.46 23.30 -4.01
CA GLN A 119 3.14 23.90 -4.22
C GLN A 119 2.00 23.18 -3.49
N ILE A 120 2.23 21.95 -3.03
CA ILE A 120 1.28 21.13 -2.28
C ILE A 120 1.59 21.20 -0.78
N SER A 121 2.87 21.07 -0.42
CA SER A 121 3.32 21.03 0.97
C SER A 121 4.76 21.51 1.09
N ALA A 122 5.07 22.20 2.20
CA ALA A 122 6.43 22.60 2.53
C ALA A 122 7.30 21.46 3.09
N MET A 123 6.77 20.23 3.14
CA MET A 123 7.49 19.02 3.54
C MET A 123 8.69 18.78 2.62
N ARG A 124 9.81 18.37 3.21
CA ARG A 124 11.04 18.02 2.50
C ARG A 124 11.80 16.92 3.21
N VAL A 125 12.33 15.97 2.46
CA VAL A 125 13.26 14.98 3.01
C VAL A 125 14.61 15.66 3.23
N THR A 126 15.18 15.46 4.41
CA THR A 126 16.54 15.93 4.74
C THR A 126 17.57 14.83 4.45
N HIS A 127 18.86 15.17 4.53
CA HIS A 127 19.95 14.18 4.47
C HIS A 127 20.20 13.48 5.81
N SER A 128 19.37 13.74 6.83
CA SER A 128 19.53 13.21 8.17
C SER A 128 18.68 11.96 8.38
N ILE A 129 19.27 10.99 9.08
CA ILE A 129 18.57 9.80 9.56
C ILE A 129 18.52 9.90 11.08
N VAL A 130 17.36 9.63 11.66
CA VAL A 130 17.15 9.58 13.11
C VAL A 130 16.86 8.15 13.55
N ALA A 131 17.25 7.81 14.77
CA ALA A 131 17.07 6.48 15.36
C ALA A 131 16.21 6.55 16.64
N PRO A 132 14.93 7.02 16.55
CA PRO A 132 14.07 7.15 17.70
C PRO A 132 13.83 5.79 18.37
N THR A 133 13.61 5.86 19.67
CA THR A 133 13.23 4.71 20.50
C THR A 133 11.90 4.92 21.19
N ARG A 134 11.27 6.10 21.05
CA ARG A 134 10.02 6.49 21.70
C ARG A 134 9.11 7.09 20.65
N TYR A 135 7.83 6.72 20.69
CA TYR A 135 6.85 7.12 19.70
C TYR A 135 5.66 7.78 20.36
N VAL A 136 5.15 8.81 19.69
CA VAL A 136 4.01 9.60 20.14
C VAL A 136 3.03 9.69 18.97
N ALA A 137 1.76 9.40 19.20
CA ALA A 137 0.68 9.61 18.26
C ALA A 137 -0.12 10.86 18.64
N GLY A 138 -0.37 11.76 17.70
CA GLY A 138 -1.17 12.95 17.92
C GLY A 138 -1.24 13.82 16.67
N PHE A 139 -2.18 14.77 16.65
CA PHE A 139 -2.36 15.75 15.59
C PHE A 139 -2.43 17.16 16.20
N GLY A 140 -1.74 18.15 15.61
CA GLY A 140 -1.78 19.56 16.04
C GLY A 140 -0.83 19.94 17.19
N PHE A 141 -0.97 21.18 17.69
CA PHE A 141 -0.19 21.72 18.82
C PHE A 141 -0.77 21.23 20.15
N GLY A 142 -0.23 20.15 20.72
CA GLY A 142 -0.67 19.64 22.02
C GLY A 142 -0.30 18.18 22.29
N ALA A 143 -0.39 17.77 23.56
CA ALA A 143 0.13 16.53 24.14
C ALA A 143 -0.27 15.25 23.36
N GLY A 144 0.61 14.82 22.46
CA GLY A 144 0.46 13.53 21.82
C GLY A 144 0.51 12.39 22.84
N THR A 145 -0.17 11.29 22.52
CA THR A 145 -0.20 10.09 23.35
C THR A 145 1.06 9.28 23.12
N TYR A 146 1.78 8.95 24.19
CA TYR A 146 2.90 8.03 24.10
C TYR A 146 2.39 6.63 23.73
N ILE A 147 2.81 6.12 22.57
CA ILE A 147 2.35 4.85 22.01
C ILE A 147 3.38 3.72 22.15
N GLY A 148 4.53 3.99 22.76
CA GLY A 148 5.46 2.95 23.17
C GLY A 148 6.93 3.23 22.87
N ARG A 149 7.74 2.19 23.12
CA ARG A 149 9.19 2.18 22.92
C ARG A 149 9.63 0.92 22.18
N SER A 150 10.68 1.05 21.39
CA SER A 150 11.32 -0.06 20.68
C SER A 150 12.85 -0.01 20.79
N ARG A 151 13.51 -1.02 20.21
CA ARG A 151 14.92 -0.87 19.77
C ARG A 151 15.01 0.26 18.75
N PRO A 152 16.17 0.91 18.56
CA PRO A 152 16.30 1.99 17.58
C PRO A 152 15.84 1.54 16.19
N ILE A 153 14.92 2.30 15.59
CA ILE A 153 14.47 2.12 14.20
C ILE A 153 14.90 3.36 13.42
N LEU A 154 15.49 3.16 12.25
CA LEU A 154 15.99 4.26 11.43
C LEU A 154 14.85 4.87 10.61
N PHE A 155 14.71 6.19 10.68
CA PHE A 155 13.76 6.95 9.86
C PHE A 155 14.50 8.09 9.13
N PRO A 156 14.17 8.33 7.85
CA PRO A 156 14.56 9.57 7.20
C PRO A 156 13.87 10.74 7.91
N LEU A 157 14.64 11.77 8.27
CA LEU A 157 14.07 12.96 8.90
C LEU A 157 13.37 13.82 7.84
N ILE A 158 12.07 14.03 8.02
CA ILE A 158 11.25 14.91 7.18
C ILE A 158 11.10 16.24 7.91
N HIS A 159 11.50 17.32 7.26
CA HIS A 159 11.28 18.67 7.75
C HIS A 159 9.99 19.22 7.16
N PHE A 160 9.15 19.84 7.98
CA PHE A 160 7.95 20.55 7.57
C PHE A 160 7.81 21.80 8.43
N PHE A 161 7.25 22.86 7.85
CA PHE A 161 6.93 24.06 8.59
C PHE A 161 5.48 23.92 9.10
N THR A 162 5.31 23.98 10.42
CA THR A 162 4.01 24.13 11.09
C THR A 162 3.55 25.57 11.09
#